data_AF-A0A8S2N7B3-F1
#
_entry.id   AF-A0A8S2N7B3-F1
#
_cell.length_a   1.000
_cell.length_b   1.000
_cell.length_c   1.000
_cell.angle_alpha   90.00
_cell.angle_beta   90.00
_cell.angle_gamma   90.00
#
_symmetry.space_group_name_H-M   'P 1'
#
loop_
_entity.id
_entity.type
_entity.pdbx_description
1 polymer ?
#
loop_
_entity_poly.entity_id
_entity_poly.type
_entity_poly.pdbx_seq_one_letter_code
_entity_poly.pdbx_strand_id
1 'polypeptide(L)'
;MVDFIISRKLTNSDELISRLESLPSYGNLIQNTDEPALFDDEQEPQSGLIDFIRRNSTAEPSTIDSPNIIGTEDSIEDDITTNETASTPITATNSADELRNQENDDNYELHLNLLKSRVKHLFILSENGKPVFTRYGDEDQLVTLMGVMQTLVSFAEIAQSSRLNYLKAGPCRIAFLHREPFVFVLVTHTNEHSMCLLQQLTYVYHQIISTLTLSRIKQKFNAQPNFDIRRWLSNAERKLLHNIIDMYEHDLGMLMTSARCLILPANIRGQIGQTVAQTIRGQQDMLFAIILAHGQLVSIARLRNYHLHPSDLYLLINLVNSTDAFKGVESWVPVCLPRFDPGGCFHAHISYLDDSCDVCLVLLTVNPEHFQILSDYKQVIHE
;
A
#
# COMPACT_ATOMS: atom_id res chain seq x y z
N MET A 1 21.12 -22.16 -8.89
CA MET A 1 20.91 -20.85 -8.23
C MET A 1 19.82 -20.97 -7.18
N VAL A 2 18.60 -21.40 -7.54
CA VAL A 2 17.58 -21.80 -6.54
C VAL A 2 18.13 -22.90 -5.65
N ASP A 3 18.59 -24.03 -6.20
CA ASP A 3 19.24 -25.14 -5.45
C ASP A 3 20.51 -24.77 -4.67
N PHE A 4 21.13 -23.63 -4.98
CA PHE A 4 22.34 -23.13 -4.31
C PHE A 4 22.01 -22.31 -3.05
N ILE A 5 20.82 -21.71 -3.01
CA ILE A 5 20.26 -21.03 -1.83
C ILE A 5 19.72 -22.07 -0.82
N ILE A 6 19.45 -23.31 -1.27
CA ILE A 6 18.79 -24.34 -0.49
C ILE A 6 19.75 -25.15 0.41
N SER A 7 21.03 -25.29 0.05
CA SER A 7 21.91 -26.23 0.75
C SER A 7 22.82 -25.56 1.80
N ARG A 8 22.37 -25.63 3.07
CA ARG A 8 23.14 -25.60 4.33
C ARG A 8 23.76 -24.27 4.83
N LYS A 9 23.28 -23.87 6.01
CA LYS A 9 23.93 -23.15 7.13
C LYS A 9 24.91 -22.04 6.72
N LEU A 10 24.38 -20.84 6.47
CA LEU A 10 25.16 -19.61 6.37
C LEU A 10 24.90 -18.77 7.61
N THR A 11 25.82 -18.81 8.57
CA THR A 11 25.77 -18.05 9.83
C THR A 11 26.71 -16.84 9.83
N ASN A 12 27.41 -16.55 8.72
CA ASN A 12 28.38 -15.45 8.67
C ASN A 12 28.25 -14.65 7.37
N SER A 13 28.04 -13.34 7.50
CA SER A 13 27.84 -12.39 6.40
C SER A 13 29.03 -12.33 5.43
N ASP A 14 30.25 -12.44 5.95
CA ASP A 14 31.47 -12.19 5.16
C ASP A 14 31.76 -13.30 4.13
N GLU A 15 31.31 -14.54 4.39
CA GLU A 15 31.47 -15.66 3.46
C GLU A 15 30.50 -15.56 2.26
N LEU A 16 29.33 -14.95 2.47
CA LEU A 16 28.34 -14.68 1.43
C LEU A 16 28.85 -13.64 0.43
N ILE A 17 29.55 -12.62 0.94
CA ILE A 17 30.13 -11.51 0.16
C ILE A 17 31.23 -12.03 -0.77
N SER A 18 32.21 -12.77 -0.23
CA SER A 18 33.33 -13.32 -1.01
C SER A 18 32.87 -14.28 -2.12
N ARG A 19 31.75 -14.99 -1.94
CA ARG A 19 31.24 -15.93 -2.93
C ARG A 19 30.33 -15.29 -3.98
N LEU A 20 29.58 -14.25 -3.65
CA LEU A 20 28.79 -13.49 -4.63
C LEU A 20 29.71 -12.76 -5.63
N GLU A 21 30.85 -12.24 -5.16
CA GLU A 21 31.89 -11.64 -6.00
C GLU A 21 32.53 -12.62 -7.00
N SER A 22 32.48 -13.93 -6.71
CA SER A 22 33.06 -14.98 -7.56
C SER A 22 32.16 -15.45 -8.72
N LEU A 23 30.90 -15.00 -8.80
CA LEU A 23 29.95 -15.47 -9.81
C LEU A 23 30.07 -14.68 -11.13
N PRO A 24 30.13 -15.35 -12.31
CA PRO A 24 30.22 -14.68 -13.62
C PRO A 24 29.06 -13.72 -13.91
N SER A 25 27.88 -13.97 -13.34
CA SER A 25 26.69 -13.14 -13.46
C SER A 25 26.74 -11.85 -12.62
N TYR A 26 27.68 -11.74 -11.67
CA TYR A 26 27.87 -10.53 -10.86
C TYR A 26 28.23 -9.32 -11.74
N GLY A 27 29.05 -9.54 -12.78
CA GLY A 27 29.40 -8.49 -13.75
C GLY A 27 28.23 -7.98 -14.60
N ASN A 28 27.16 -8.77 -14.77
CA ASN A 28 25.98 -8.39 -15.54
C ASN A 28 24.96 -7.58 -14.73
N LEU A 29 25.07 -7.55 -13.39
CA LEU A 29 24.24 -6.69 -12.53
C LEU A 29 24.63 -5.20 -12.67
N ILE A 30 25.85 -4.92 -13.13
CA ILE A 30 26.41 -3.56 -13.22
C ILE A 30 25.98 -2.83 -14.50
N GLN A 31 25.49 -3.54 -15.54
CA GLN A 31 25.35 -2.98 -16.89
C GLN A 31 23.98 -2.40 -17.27
N ASN A 32 22.97 -2.39 -16.38
CA ASN A 32 21.68 -1.75 -16.65
C ASN A 32 21.51 -0.50 -15.77
N THR A 33 22.24 0.56 -16.11
CA THR A 33 22.24 1.85 -15.39
C THR A 33 21.30 2.91 -15.99
N ASP A 34 20.58 2.61 -17.06
CA ASP A 34 19.62 3.58 -17.63
C ASP A 34 18.27 3.44 -16.94
N GLU A 35 18.02 4.31 -15.95
CA GLU A 35 16.74 4.52 -15.28
C GLU A 35 15.66 4.96 -16.28
N PRO A 36 14.55 4.21 -16.45
CA PRO A 36 13.33 4.78 -16.98
C PRO A 36 12.57 5.39 -15.80
N ALA A 37 12.62 6.71 -15.65
CA ALA A 37 11.78 7.46 -14.73
C ALA A 37 10.29 7.29 -15.12
N LEU A 38 9.63 6.24 -14.61
CA LEU A 38 8.21 6.02 -14.84
C LEU A 38 7.32 6.85 -13.90
N PHE A 39 7.85 7.22 -12.74
CA PHE A 39 7.21 8.11 -11.78
C PHE A 39 8.30 8.99 -11.18
N ASP A 40 8.42 10.20 -11.71
CA ASP A 40 9.23 11.24 -11.09
C ASP A 40 8.50 11.64 -9.79
N ASP A 41 8.86 10.97 -8.69
CA ASP A 41 8.32 11.25 -7.35
C ASP A 41 8.74 12.65 -6.85
N GLU A 42 9.61 13.34 -7.60
CA GLU A 42 9.98 14.76 -7.43
C GLU A 42 9.09 15.72 -8.25
N GLN A 43 7.85 15.32 -8.59
CA GLN A 43 6.88 16.31 -9.04
C GLN A 43 6.57 17.28 -7.89
N GLU A 44 7.03 18.52 -8.02
CA GLU A 44 6.63 19.60 -7.12
C GLU A 44 5.10 19.61 -6.98
N PRO A 45 4.56 19.71 -5.74
CA PRO A 45 3.13 19.81 -5.53
C PRO A 45 2.57 20.94 -6.41
N GLN A 46 1.41 20.69 -7.03
CA GLN A 46 0.82 21.61 -8.01
C GLN A 46 0.85 23.05 -7.47
N SER A 47 1.46 23.96 -8.24
CA SER A 47 1.78 25.32 -7.78
C SER A 47 0.59 25.99 -7.08
N GLY A 48 0.78 26.43 -5.82
CA GLY A 48 -0.27 27.07 -5.01
C GLY A 48 -1.11 26.12 -4.15
N LEU A 49 -0.91 24.80 -4.26
CA LEU A 49 -1.60 23.80 -3.45
C LEU A 49 -1.27 23.94 -1.95
N ILE A 50 -0.01 24.16 -1.60
CA ILE A 50 0.42 24.36 -0.21
C ILE A 50 -0.22 25.62 0.37
N ASP A 51 -0.26 26.72 -0.40
CA ASP A 51 -0.91 27.96 0.03
C ASP A 51 -2.42 27.79 0.16
N PHE A 52 -3.04 27.01 -0.73
CA PHE A 52 -4.46 26.67 -0.67
C PHE A 52 -4.78 25.84 0.58
N ILE A 53 -4.03 24.77 0.82
CA ILE A 53 -4.17 23.94 2.03
C ILE A 53 -3.95 24.79 3.28
N ARG A 54 -2.90 25.62 3.33
CA ARG A 54 -2.64 26.51 4.48
C ARG A 54 -3.73 27.56 4.70
N ARG A 55 -4.31 28.12 3.64
CA ARG A 55 -5.43 29.10 3.76
C ARG A 55 -6.69 28.46 4.32
N ASN A 56 -6.91 27.18 4.03
CA ASN A 56 -8.16 26.49 4.32
C ASN A 56 -8.04 25.47 5.47
N SER A 57 -6.83 25.19 5.95
CA SER A 57 -6.57 24.40 7.16
C SER A 57 -6.49 25.34 8.36
N THR A 58 -7.63 25.59 9.01
CA THR A 58 -7.69 26.35 10.27
C THR A 58 -7.39 25.51 11.52
N ALA A 59 -6.86 24.29 11.36
CA ALA A 59 -6.55 23.39 12.46
C ALA A 59 -5.05 23.14 12.60
N GLU A 60 -4.47 23.51 13.76
CA GLU A 60 -3.30 22.80 14.29
C GLU A 60 -3.63 21.30 14.39
N PRO A 61 -2.64 20.40 14.28
CA PRO A 61 -2.86 18.98 14.46
C PRO A 61 -3.28 18.73 15.91
N SER A 62 -4.58 18.71 16.16
CA SER A 62 -5.13 18.17 17.39
C SER A 62 -4.80 16.68 17.42
N THR A 63 -4.22 16.25 18.53
CA THR A 63 -4.15 14.85 18.94
C THR A 63 -5.59 14.33 19.08
N ILE A 64 -6.19 13.91 17.98
CA ILE A 64 -7.46 13.20 18.00
C ILE A 64 -7.08 11.74 18.24
N ASP A 65 -7.15 11.35 19.52
CA ASP A 65 -7.50 9.98 19.88
C ASP A 65 -8.77 9.61 19.11
N SER A 66 -8.71 8.49 18.41
CA SER A 66 -9.81 7.93 17.63
C SER A 66 -11.14 7.99 18.40
N PRO A 67 -12.27 8.37 17.78
CA PRO A 67 -13.55 8.15 18.41
C PRO A 67 -13.80 6.64 18.50
N ASN A 68 -14.03 6.19 19.73
CA ASN A 68 -14.55 4.87 20.07
C ASN A 68 -15.70 4.46 19.15
N ILE A 69 -15.51 3.37 18.42
CA ILE A 69 -16.63 2.57 17.95
C ILE A 69 -17.10 1.74 19.16
N ILE A 70 -18.25 2.13 19.69
CA ILE A 70 -18.94 1.50 20.82
C ILE A 70 -19.35 0.06 20.47
N GLY A 71 -19.06 -0.89 21.37
CA GLY A 71 -19.96 -2.03 21.58
C GLY A 71 -19.34 -3.30 22.16
N THR A 72 -19.47 -3.44 23.48
CA THR A 72 -19.52 -4.68 24.29
C THR A 72 -18.21 -5.41 24.60
N GLU A 73 -17.62 -5.01 25.73
CA GLU A 73 -16.78 -5.84 26.60
C GLU A 73 -17.63 -6.91 27.29
N ASP A 74 -17.15 -8.15 27.30
CA ASP A 74 -17.42 -9.10 28.39
C ASP A 74 -16.06 -9.49 28.98
N SER A 75 -15.92 -9.17 30.26
CA SER A 75 -14.77 -9.39 31.12
C SER A 75 -14.74 -10.82 31.65
N ILE A 76 -13.60 -11.48 31.53
CA ILE A 76 -13.23 -12.61 32.39
C ILE A 76 -11.79 -12.37 32.85
N GLU A 77 -11.67 -11.90 34.09
CA GLU A 77 -10.47 -11.98 34.91
C GLU A 77 -10.23 -13.46 35.26
N ASP A 78 -9.00 -13.93 35.13
CA ASP A 78 -8.51 -15.07 35.91
C ASP A 78 -7.05 -14.84 36.31
N ASP A 79 -6.90 -14.51 37.58
CA ASP A 79 -5.69 -14.62 38.40
C ASP A 79 -5.21 -16.07 38.42
N ILE A 80 -3.96 -16.36 38.02
CA ILE A 80 -3.23 -17.51 38.57
C ILE A 80 -1.79 -17.13 38.92
N THR A 81 -1.60 -17.13 40.23
CA THR A 81 -0.39 -17.13 41.06
C THR A 81 0.80 -17.95 40.56
N THR A 82 1.97 -17.34 40.71
CA THR A 82 3.30 -17.95 40.75
C THR A 82 3.38 -19.16 41.68
N ASN A 83 3.94 -20.28 41.20
CA ASN A 83 4.54 -21.28 42.07
C ASN A 83 5.85 -21.81 41.47
N GLU A 84 6.94 -21.45 42.14
CA GLU A 84 8.25 -22.05 42.01
C GLU A 84 8.20 -23.54 42.39
N THR A 85 8.76 -24.42 41.56
CA THR A 85 9.30 -25.69 42.03
C THR A 85 10.63 -25.97 41.35
N ALA A 86 11.62 -26.25 42.17
CA ALA A 86 13.01 -26.46 41.80
C ALA A 86 13.28 -27.91 41.34
N SER A 87 14.07 -27.99 40.25
CA SER A 87 15.14 -28.96 39.97
C SER A 87 14.82 -30.44 39.71
N THR A 88 15.20 -30.90 38.50
CA THR A 88 16.20 -31.99 38.33
C THR A 88 16.80 -31.94 36.91
N PRO A 89 18.12 -32.16 36.73
CA PRO A 89 18.76 -32.03 35.42
C PRO A 89 18.61 -33.33 34.63
N ILE A 90 17.80 -33.30 33.56
CA ILE A 90 17.75 -34.39 32.57
C ILE A 90 18.62 -33.97 31.39
N THR A 91 19.61 -34.79 31.09
CA THR A 91 20.49 -34.71 29.92
C THR A 91 19.65 -34.80 28.64
N ALA A 92 19.29 -33.66 28.05
CA ALA A 92 18.55 -33.56 26.79
C ALA A 92 19.25 -32.58 25.84
N THR A 93 20.44 -32.95 25.36
CA THR A 93 21.21 -32.11 24.42
C THR A 93 21.09 -32.54 22.96
N ASN A 94 20.38 -33.64 22.65
CA ASN A 94 20.21 -34.10 21.26
C ASN A 94 18.78 -33.91 20.73
N SER A 95 17.75 -33.96 21.58
CA SER A 95 16.35 -33.83 21.14
C SER A 95 15.96 -32.39 20.79
N ALA A 96 16.47 -31.39 21.52
CA ALA A 96 16.18 -29.98 21.23
C ALA A 96 16.79 -29.52 19.90
N ASP A 97 17.99 -29.99 19.57
CA ASP A 97 18.63 -29.69 18.28
C ASP A 97 17.95 -30.44 17.12
N GLU A 98 17.48 -31.68 17.33
CA GLU A 98 16.70 -32.42 16.33
C GLU A 98 15.33 -31.79 16.07
N LEU A 99 14.60 -31.40 17.13
CA LEU A 99 13.33 -30.68 17.03
C LEU A 99 13.50 -29.32 16.35
N ARG A 100 14.55 -28.58 16.71
CA ARG A 100 14.86 -27.27 16.11
C ARG A 100 15.30 -27.40 14.64
N ASN A 101 15.96 -28.49 14.27
CA ASN A 101 16.30 -28.77 12.86
C ASN A 101 15.04 -29.18 12.06
N GLN A 102 14.13 -29.95 12.65
CA GLN A 102 12.84 -30.30 12.01
C GLN A 102 11.95 -29.07 11.82
N GLU A 103 11.78 -28.23 12.84
CA GLU A 103 11.02 -26.97 12.72
C GLU A 103 11.61 -26.02 11.66
N ASN A 104 12.95 -25.98 11.53
CA ASN A 104 13.62 -25.17 10.51
C ASN A 104 13.43 -25.75 9.09
N ASP A 105 13.50 -27.06 8.92
CA ASP A 105 13.27 -27.73 7.63
C ASP A 105 11.81 -27.59 7.19
N ASP A 106 10.85 -27.73 8.11
CA ASP A 106 9.42 -27.54 7.87
C ASP A 106 9.11 -26.08 7.46
N ASN A 107 9.71 -25.10 8.13
CA ASN A 107 9.52 -23.69 7.82
C ASN A 107 10.13 -23.32 6.45
N TYR A 108 11.26 -23.92 6.11
CA TYR A 108 11.89 -23.76 4.81
C TYR A 108 11.05 -24.33 3.66
N GLU A 109 10.53 -25.55 3.84
CA GLU A 109 9.65 -26.18 2.86
C GLU A 109 8.34 -25.39 2.69
N LEU A 110 7.78 -24.87 3.78
CA LEU A 110 6.63 -23.97 3.77
C LEU A 110 6.90 -22.72 2.92
N HIS A 111 8.02 -22.03 3.12
CA HIS A 111 8.39 -20.81 2.38
C HIS A 111 8.55 -21.10 0.88
N LEU A 112 9.22 -22.19 0.53
CA LEU A 112 9.38 -22.59 -0.86
C LEU A 112 8.05 -22.93 -1.53
N ASN A 113 7.20 -23.67 -0.84
CA ASN A 113 5.89 -24.05 -1.35
C ASN A 113 5.01 -22.81 -1.56
N LEU A 114 5.08 -21.83 -0.66
CA LEU A 114 4.40 -20.54 -0.81
C LEU A 114 4.90 -19.78 -2.06
N LEU A 115 6.21 -19.63 -2.21
CA LEU A 115 6.81 -18.93 -3.36
C LEU A 115 6.56 -19.64 -4.70
N LYS A 116 6.45 -20.98 -4.71
CA LYS A 116 6.21 -21.77 -5.92
C LYS A 116 4.73 -21.86 -6.30
N SER A 117 3.84 -21.91 -5.32
CA SER A 117 2.39 -22.12 -5.55
C SER A 117 1.66 -20.87 -6.03
N ARG A 118 2.24 -19.68 -5.83
CA ARG A 118 1.61 -18.40 -6.15
C ARG A 118 2.24 -17.79 -7.40
N VAL A 119 1.39 -17.36 -8.34
CA VAL A 119 1.83 -16.66 -9.57
C VAL A 119 2.52 -15.33 -9.24
N LYS A 120 2.02 -14.62 -8.22
CA LYS A 120 2.53 -13.32 -7.80
C LYS A 120 2.31 -13.08 -6.30
N HIS A 121 3.38 -12.84 -5.56
CA HIS A 121 3.37 -12.68 -4.12
C HIS A 121 4.03 -11.35 -3.72
N LEU A 122 3.28 -10.52 -2.99
CA LEU A 122 3.74 -9.25 -2.45
C LEU A 122 4.13 -9.41 -0.98
N PHE A 123 5.30 -8.88 -0.63
CA PHE A 123 5.80 -8.75 0.73
C PHE A 123 6.09 -7.27 1.00
N ILE A 124 5.73 -6.82 2.19
CA ILE A 124 6.07 -5.49 2.70
C ILE A 124 6.73 -5.70 4.05
N LEU A 125 7.89 -5.10 4.23
CA LEU A 125 8.68 -5.17 5.46
C LEU A 125 9.24 -3.80 5.79
N SER A 126 9.61 -3.59 7.05
CA SER A 126 10.37 -2.40 7.45
C SER A 126 11.85 -2.52 7.05
N GLU A 127 12.58 -1.41 7.11
CA GLU A 127 14.04 -1.39 6.88
C GLU A 127 14.82 -2.32 7.83
N ASN A 128 14.26 -2.62 9.00
CA ASN A 128 14.83 -3.56 9.97
C ASN A 128 14.41 -5.02 9.71
N GLY A 129 13.76 -5.31 8.58
CA GLY A 129 13.34 -6.65 8.19
C GLY A 129 12.07 -7.14 8.89
N LYS A 130 11.38 -6.30 9.68
CA LYS A 130 10.15 -6.70 10.36
C LYS A 130 9.02 -6.83 9.34
N PRO A 131 8.24 -7.92 9.33
CA PRO A 131 7.08 -8.04 8.48
C PRO A 131 6.06 -6.93 8.72
N VAL A 132 5.50 -6.39 7.64
CA VAL A 132 4.42 -5.39 7.65
C VAL A 132 3.16 -5.94 6.99
N PHE A 133 3.30 -6.62 5.85
CA PHE A 133 2.19 -7.25 5.13
C PHE A 133 2.69 -8.38 4.23
N THR A 134 1.88 -9.41 4.08
CA THR A 134 2.07 -10.45 3.06
C THR A 134 0.75 -10.67 2.30
N ARG A 135 0.79 -10.78 0.96
CA ARG A 135 -0.44 -11.05 0.17
C ARG A 135 -1.04 -12.42 0.49
N TYR A 136 -0.19 -13.40 0.82
CA TYR A 136 -0.60 -14.75 1.18
C TYR A 136 0.24 -15.28 2.35
N GLY A 137 -0.38 -16.13 3.18
CA GLY A 137 0.25 -16.66 4.38
C GLY A 137 0.17 -15.69 5.56
N ASP A 138 0.91 -16.00 6.61
CA ASP A 138 0.95 -15.25 7.87
C ASP A 138 2.29 -14.50 8.00
N GLU A 139 2.25 -13.23 8.40
CA GLU A 139 3.45 -12.40 8.52
C GLU A 139 4.47 -12.96 9.52
N ASP A 140 4.01 -13.53 10.64
CA ASP A 140 4.89 -14.03 11.70
C ASP A 140 5.59 -15.33 11.27
N GLN A 141 4.95 -16.16 10.44
CA GLN A 141 5.58 -17.34 9.83
C GLN A 141 6.65 -16.98 8.78
N LEU A 142 6.57 -15.78 8.20
CA LEU A 142 7.43 -15.35 7.08
C LEU A 142 8.57 -14.39 7.51
N VAL A 143 8.75 -14.16 8.82
CA VAL A 143 9.80 -13.30 9.38
C VAL A 143 11.18 -13.63 8.83
N THR A 144 11.56 -14.92 8.81
CA THR A 144 12.89 -15.35 8.32
C THR A 144 13.08 -15.02 6.85
N LEU A 145 12.07 -15.26 6.01
CA LEU A 145 12.12 -14.97 4.57
C LEU A 145 12.24 -13.47 4.31
N MET A 146 11.44 -12.65 5.00
CA MET A 146 11.51 -11.19 4.88
C MET A 146 12.84 -10.63 5.39
N GLY A 147 13.43 -11.22 6.43
CA GLY A 147 14.78 -10.87 6.89
C GLY A 147 15.86 -11.13 5.82
N VAL A 148 15.74 -12.23 5.08
CA VAL A 148 16.63 -12.50 3.92
C VAL A 148 16.42 -11.47 2.81
N MET A 149 15.17 -11.12 2.50
CA MET A 149 14.87 -10.09 1.50
C MET A 149 15.46 -8.72 1.88
N GLN A 150 15.34 -8.31 3.14
CA GLN A 150 15.98 -7.12 3.67
C GLN A 150 17.49 -7.18 3.45
N THR A 151 18.11 -8.32 3.80
CA THR A 151 19.58 -8.45 3.77
C THR A 151 20.09 -8.28 2.34
N LEU A 152 19.36 -8.80 1.36
CA LEU A 152 19.68 -8.61 -0.06
C LEU A 152 19.63 -7.14 -0.48
N VAL A 153 18.61 -6.40 -0.04
CA VAL A 153 18.48 -4.96 -0.34
C VAL A 153 19.62 -4.18 0.31
N SER A 154 19.87 -4.36 1.61
CA SER A 154 20.95 -3.66 2.31
C SER A 154 22.33 -3.99 1.74
N PHE A 155 22.59 -5.25 1.38
CA PHE A 155 23.87 -5.62 0.78
C PHE A 155 24.10 -4.93 -0.57
N ALA A 156 23.07 -4.89 -1.43
CA ALA A 156 23.18 -4.24 -2.73
C ALA A 156 23.45 -2.73 -2.62
N GLU A 157 22.78 -2.06 -1.69
CA GLU A 157 22.95 -0.63 -1.45
C GLU A 157 24.35 -0.30 -0.91
N ILE A 158 24.91 -1.15 -0.05
CA ILE A 158 26.27 -1.00 0.47
C ILE A 158 27.32 -1.29 -0.61
N ALA A 159 27.16 -2.38 -1.36
CA ALA A 159 28.20 -2.88 -2.26
C ALA A 159 28.30 -2.10 -3.58
N GLN A 160 27.17 -1.61 -4.10
CA GLN A 160 27.09 -1.07 -5.46
C GLN A 160 26.69 0.41 -5.50
N SER A 161 26.48 1.06 -4.34
CA SER A 161 25.95 2.42 -4.23
C SER A 161 24.70 2.67 -5.09
N SER A 162 23.96 1.61 -5.41
CA SER A 162 22.78 1.62 -6.28
C SER A 162 21.68 0.78 -5.66
N ARG A 163 20.42 1.15 -5.93
CA ARG A 163 19.26 0.47 -5.37
C ARG A 163 19.02 -0.84 -6.09
N LEU A 164 18.85 -1.92 -5.33
CA LEU A 164 18.36 -3.18 -5.87
C LEU A 164 16.89 -2.99 -6.27
N ASN A 165 16.62 -3.03 -7.58
CA ASN A 165 15.26 -2.87 -8.11
C ASN A 165 14.69 -4.17 -8.67
N TYR A 166 15.54 -5.10 -9.14
CA TYR A 166 15.09 -6.28 -9.86
C TYR A 166 16.12 -7.42 -9.86
N LEU A 167 15.64 -8.65 -9.66
CA LEU A 167 16.38 -9.90 -9.83
C LEU A 167 15.60 -10.86 -10.73
N LYS A 168 16.32 -11.62 -11.53
CA LYS A 168 15.77 -12.70 -12.36
C LYS A 168 16.51 -14.00 -12.09
N ALA A 169 15.78 -15.01 -11.62
CA ALA A 169 16.29 -16.35 -11.34
C ALA A 169 15.46 -17.38 -12.10
N GLY A 170 15.86 -17.71 -13.32
CA GLY A 170 15.09 -18.58 -14.20
C GLY A 170 13.72 -17.98 -14.54
N PRO A 171 12.60 -18.67 -14.26
CA PRO A 171 11.26 -18.13 -14.47
C PRO A 171 10.82 -17.16 -13.36
N CYS A 172 11.51 -17.14 -12.22
CA CYS A 172 11.20 -16.26 -11.09
C CYS A 172 11.77 -14.85 -11.34
N ARG A 173 10.92 -13.85 -11.11
CA ARG A 173 11.24 -12.42 -11.16
C ARG A 173 10.96 -11.83 -9.80
N ILE A 174 11.89 -11.05 -9.28
CA ILE A 174 11.75 -10.40 -7.97
C ILE A 174 12.00 -8.92 -8.18
N ALA A 175 10.97 -8.10 -8.02
CA ALA A 175 11.13 -6.65 -8.00
C ALA A 175 11.21 -6.16 -6.56
N PHE A 176 11.99 -5.10 -6.36
CA PHE A 176 12.22 -4.47 -5.07
C PHE A 176 11.96 -2.97 -5.21
N LEU A 177 11.30 -2.38 -4.23
CA LEU A 177 11.11 -0.94 -4.14
C LEU A 177 11.43 -0.51 -2.70
N HIS A 178 12.47 0.29 -2.54
CA HIS A 178 12.85 0.87 -1.25
C HIS A 178 12.29 2.30 -1.12
N ARG A 179 11.39 2.50 -0.16
CA ARG A 179 10.77 3.79 0.20
C ARG A 179 10.66 3.88 1.73
N GLU A 180 11.61 4.54 2.38
CA GLU A 180 11.65 4.68 3.84
C GLU A 180 10.27 5.03 4.43
N PRO A 181 9.81 4.31 5.48
CA PRO A 181 10.50 3.27 6.26
C PRO A 181 10.28 1.82 5.76
N PHE A 182 9.93 1.63 4.49
CA PHE A 182 9.49 0.34 3.94
C PHE A 182 10.38 -0.19 2.81
N VAL A 183 10.49 -1.50 2.77
CA VAL A 183 10.95 -2.27 1.61
C VAL A 183 9.78 -3.10 1.09
N PHE A 184 9.45 -2.91 -0.18
CA PHE A 184 8.42 -3.68 -0.87
C PHE A 184 9.09 -4.69 -1.81
N VAL A 185 8.59 -5.92 -1.82
CA VAL A 185 9.14 -7.00 -2.65
C VAL A 185 8.00 -7.71 -3.37
N LEU A 186 8.11 -7.84 -4.69
CA LEU A 186 7.16 -8.57 -5.53
C LEU A 186 7.86 -9.75 -6.18
N VAL A 187 7.50 -10.96 -5.77
CA VAL A 187 7.96 -12.21 -6.40
C VAL A 187 6.91 -12.67 -7.40
N THR A 188 7.29 -12.96 -8.63
CA THR A 188 6.36 -13.46 -9.65
C THR A 188 6.99 -14.45 -10.63
N HIS A 189 6.16 -15.32 -11.21
CA HIS A 189 6.53 -16.25 -12.29
C HIS A 189 5.97 -15.82 -13.66
N THR A 190 5.30 -14.67 -13.75
CA THR A 190 4.85 -14.08 -15.02
C THR A 190 6.01 -13.49 -15.80
N ASN A 191 5.88 -13.34 -17.12
CA ASN A 191 6.90 -12.68 -17.95
C ASN A 191 6.74 -11.15 -18.04
N GLU A 192 6.23 -10.52 -16.98
CA GLU A 192 6.08 -9.06 -16.93
C GLU A 192 7.46 -8.36 -16.96
N HIS A 193 7.49 -7.19 -17.59
CA HIS A 193 8.68 -6.34 -17.63
C HIS A 193 8.98 -5.78 -16.23
N SER A 194 10.26 -5.58 -15.89
CA SER A 194 10.68 -5.08 -14.58
C SER A 194 9.98 -3.77 -14.20
N MET A 195 9.80 -2.88 -15.18
CA MET A 195 9.07 -1.62 -15.01
C MET A 195 7.61 -1.80 -14.58
N CYS A 196 6.90 -2.80 -15.12
CA CYS A 196 5.52 -3.08 -14.73
C CYS A 196 5.45 -3.62 -13.29
N LEU A 197 6.46 -4.37 -12.87
CA LEU A 197 6.55 -4.89 -11.51
C LEU A 197 6.88 -3.77 -10.51
N LEU A 198 7.79 -2.85 -10.86
CA LEU A 198 8.05 -1.66 -10.05
C LEU A 198 6.81 -0.78 -9.93
N GLN A 199 6.07 -0.57 -11.02
CA GLN A 199 4.82 0.18 -11.00
C GLN A 199 3.76 -0.43 -10.09
N GLN A 200 3.67 -1.77 -10.03
CA GLN A 200 2.81 -2.45 -9.06
C GLN A 200 3.22 -2.15 -7.62
N LEU A 201 4.51 -2.24 -7.32
CA LEU A 201 5.03 -1.86 -6.00
C LEU A 201 4.76 -0.39 -5.67
N THR A 202 4.86 0.50 -6.65
CA THR A 202 4.50 1.92 -6.50
C THR A 202 3.02 2.12 -6.18
N TYR A 203 2.11 1.37 -6.83
CA TYR A 203 0.69 1.40 -6.48
C TYR A 203 0.42 0.93 -5.04
N VAL A 204 1.13 -0.11 -4.59
CA VAL A 204 1.04 -0.61 -3.20
C VAL A 204 1.54 0.45 -2.23
N TYR A 205 2.69 1.07 -2.50
CA TYR A 205 3.21 2.17 -1.70
C TYR A 205 2.19 3.31 -1.61
N HIS A 206 1.68 3.78 -2.75
CA HIS A 206 0.65 4.81 -2.79
C HIS A 206 -0.63 4.41 -2.07
N GLN A 207 -1.03 3.13 -2.10
CA GLN A 207 -2.18 2.65 -1.34
C GLN A 207 -1.98 2.81 0.17
N ILE A 208 -0.79 2.54 0.71
CA ILE A 208 -0.46 2.82 2.12
C ILE A 208 -0.51 4.32 2.40
N ILE A 209 0.09 5.15 1.54
CA ILE A 209 0.08 6.60 1.72
C ILE A 209 -1.35 7.15 1.66
N SER A 210 -2.22 6.61 0.81
CA SER A 210 -3.60 7.08 0.67
C SER A 210 -4.46 6.93 1.93
N THR A 211 -4.13 5.98 2.81
CA THR A 211 -4.86 5.75 4.07
C THR A 211 -4.14 6.34 5.27
N LEU A 212 -2.80 6.27 5.31
CA LEU A 212 -2.02 6.66 6.48
C LEU A 212 -1.34 8.03 6.35
N THR A 213 -1.19 8.59 5.15
CA THR A 213 -0.46 9.83 4.83
C THR A 213 1.05 9.76 5.14
N LEU A 214 1.89 10.28 4.23
CA LEU A 214 3.34 10.27 4.41
C LEU A 214 3.78 11.07 5.64
N SER A 215 3.13 12.20 5.91
CA SER A 215 3.42 13.06 7.07
C SER A 215 3.24 12.31 8.40
N ARG A 216 2.15 11.55 8.56
CA ARG A 216 1.88 10.80 9.81
C ARG A 216 2.86 9.66 9.99
N ILE A 217 3.21 8.96 8.90
CA ILE A 217 4.24 7.90 8.93
C ILE A 217 5.58 8.50 9.37
N LYS A 218 6.06 9.55 8.69
CA LYS A 218 7.34 10.21 9.03
C LYS A 218 7.36 10.73 10.47
N GLN A 219 6.32 11.43 10.91
CA GLN A 219 6.22 11.94 12.28
C GLN A 219 6.31 10.79 13.30
N LYS A 220 5.61 9.67 13.05
CA LYS A 220 5.61 8.54 13.97
C LYS A 220 6.95 7.82 14.05
N PHE A 221 7.60 7.57 12.92
CA PHE A 221 8.91 6.92 12.89
C PHE A 221 10.02 7.83 13.45
N ASN A 222 9.92 9.15 13.28
CA ASN A 222 10.83 10.09 13.93
C ASN A 222 10.70 10.07 15.46
N ALA A 223 9.48 9.95 15.98
CA ALA A 223 9.24 9.87 17.43
C ALA A 223 9.53 8.47 18.01
N GLN A 224 9.26 7.42 17.24
CA GLN A 224 9.38 6.01 17.65
C GLN A 224 9.95 5.18 16.50
N PRO A 225 11.29 5.13 16.32
CA PRO A 225 11.92 4.41 15.20
C PRO A 225 11.61 2.90 15.16
N ASN A 226 11.29 2.31 16.32
CA ASN A 226 10.98 0.89 16.46
C ASN A 226 9.47 0.57 16.40
N PHE A 227 8.63 1.54 16.05
CA PHE A 227 7.18 1.38 15.99
C PHE A 227 6.76 0.25 15.04
N ASP A 228 5.82 -0.59 15.48
CA ASP A 228 5.22 -1.63 14.65
C ASP A 228 4.02 -1.06 13.91
N ILE A 229 4.20 -0.77 12.62
CA ILE A 229 3.17 -0.17 11.78
C ILE A 229 2.02 -1.13 11.44
N ARG A 230 2.16 -2.44 11.68
CA ARG A 230 1.04 -3.39 11.52
C ARG A 230 -0.17 -2.99 12.35
N ARG A 231 0.04 -2.25 13.43
CA ARG A 231 -1.00 -1.68 14.31
C ARG A 231 -1.88 -0.63 13.61
N TRP A 232 -1.41 -0.04 12.51
CA TRP A 232 -2.15 0.93 11.70
C TRP A 232 -2.76 0.30 10.44
N LEU A 233 -2.39 -0.94 10.11
CA LEU A 233 -3.00 -1.69 9.02
C LEU A 233 -4.08 -2.58 9.62
N SER A 234 -5.33 -2.10 9.65
CA SER A 234 -6.48 -2.93 10.00
C SER A 234 -6.82 -3.87 8.83
N ASN A 235 -7.85 -4.70 9.00
CA ASN A 235 -8.33 -5.57 7.93
C ASN A 235 -8.80 -4.78 6.70
N ALA A 236 -9.26 -3.53 6.87
CA ALA A 236 -9.66 -2.67 5.76
C ALA A 236 -8.45 -2.27 4.91
N GLU A 237 -7.37 -1.77 5.51
CA GLU A 237 -6.14 -1.42 4.78
C GLU A 237 -5.50 -2.65 4.13
N ARG A 238 -5.48 -3.81 4.81
CA ARG A 238 -4.98 -5.06 4.22
C ARG A 238 -5.79 -5.46 2.99
N LYS A 239 -7.12 -5.33 3.03
CA LYS A 239 -8.00 -5.60 1.87
C LYS A 239 -7.68 -4.67 0.70
N LEU A 240 -7.43 -3.38 0.95
CA LEU A 240 -7.03 -2.43 -0.09
C LEU A 240 -5.70 -2.81 -0.75
N LEU A 241 -4.70 -3.26 0.03
CA LEU A 241 -3.41 -3.71 -0.50
C LEU A 241 -3.53 -4.99 -1.33
N HIS A 242 -4.44 -5.89 -0.98
CA HIS A 242 -4.73 -7.06 -1.79
C HIS A 242 -5.37 -6.65 -3.13
N ASN A 243 -6.44 -5.86 -3.03
CA ASN A 243 -7.26 -5.47 -4.16
C ASN A 243 -6.54 -4.59 -5.18
N ILE A 244 -5.60 -3.72 -4.76
CA ILE A 244 -4.86 -2.87 -5.72
C ILE A 244 -3.97 -3.71 -6.66
N ILE A 245 -3.42 -4.82 -6.17
CA ILE A 245 -2.66 -5.75 -7.02
C ILE A 245 -3.61 -6.53 -7.95
N ASP A 246 -4.73 -7.03 -7.43
CA ASP A 246 -5.75 -7.71 -8.25
C ASP A 246 -6.25 -6.80 -9.37
N MET A 247 -6.51 -5.52 -9.07
CA MET A 247 -6.93 -4.52 -10.06
C MET A 247 -5.86 -4.31 -11.12
N TYR A 248 -4.58 -4.19 -10.74
CA TYR A 248 -3.49 -4.00 -11.71
C TYR A 248 -3.37 -5.18 -12.67
N GLU A 249 -3.57 -6.41 -12.19
CA GLU A 249 -3.51 -7.63 -13.01
C GLU A 249 -4.61 -7.68 -14.09
N HIS A 250 -5.72 -6.94 -13.91
CA HIS A 250 -6.89 -7.00 -14.79
C HIS A 250 -7.24 -5.67 -15.49
N ASP A 251 -6.55 -4.57 -15.16
CA ASP A 251 -6.82 -3.25 -15.71
C ASP A 251 -5.62 -2.66 -16.48
N LEU A 252 -5.73 -2.65 -17.81
CA LEU A 252 -4.74 -2.03 -18.70
C LEU A 252 -4.61 -0.52 -18.48
N GLY A 253 -5.65 0.15 -17.98
CA GLY A 253 -5.60 1.55 -17.63
C GLY A 253 -4.61 1.81 -16.49
N MET A 254 -4.53 0.92 -15.50
CA MET A 254 -3.52 1.00 -14.44
C MET A 254 -2.11 0.83 -14.98
N LEU A 255 -1.90 -0.16 -15.87
CA LEU A 255 -0.62 -0.39 -16.56
C LEU A 255 -0.19 0.83 -17.39
N MET A 256 -1.11 1.43 -18.13
CA MET A 256 -0.87 2.59 -18.98
C MET A 256 -0.91 3.93 -18.23
N THR A 257 -1.14 3.92 -16.91
CA THR A 257 -1.33 5.13 -16.08
C THR A 257 -2.37 6.07 -16.68
N SER A 258 -3.53 5.52 -17.05
CA SER A 258 -4.62 6.24 -17.72
C SER A 258 -5.95 5.97 -17.03
N ALA A 259 -6.83 6.97 -16.99
CA ALA A 259 -8.15 6.82 -16.39
C ALA A 259 -9.05 5.97 -17.30
N ARG A 260 -9.61 4.89 -16.76
CA ARG A 260 -10.60 4.07 -17.46
C ARG A 260 -11.98 4.70 -17.35
N CYS A 261 -12.44 5.29 -18.45
CA CYS A 261 -13.76 5.91 -18.52
C CYS A 261 -14.86 4.90 -18.90
N LEU A 262 -16.05 5.05 -18.33
CA LEU A 262 -17.25 4.34 -18.79
C LEU A 262 -17.63 4.86 -20.18
N ILE A 263 -17.96 3.99 -21.14
CA ILE A 263 -18.37 4.43 -22.49
C ILE A 263 -19.80 4.98 -22.42
N LEU A 264 -19.98 6.24 -22.81
CA LEU A 264 -21.27 6.95 -22.79
C LEU A 264 -21.42 7.88 -24.00
N PRO A 265 -22.65 8.14 -24.48
CA PRO A 265 -22.90 9.17 -25.49
C PRO A 265 -22.41 10.54 -25.03
N ALA A 266 -21.79 11.31 -25.93
CA ALA A 266 -21.18 12.60 -25.60
C ALA A 266 -22.17 13.59 -24.97
N ASN A 267 -23.42 13.60 -25.43
CA ASN A 267 -24.48 14.44 -24.86
C ASN A 267 -24.73 14.09 -23.38
N ILE A 268 -24.92 12.81 -23.07
CA ILE A 268 -25.19 12.34 -21.70
C ILE A 268 -24.01 12.66 -20.77
N ARG A 269 -22.77 12.38 -21.20
CA ARG A 269 -21.58 12.74 -20.41
C ARG A 269 -21.48 14.25 -20.21
N GLY A 270 -21.77 15.03 -21.24
CA GLY A 270 -21.79 16.49 -21.18
C GLY A 270 -22.81 17.02 -20.18
N GLN A 271 -24.03 16.47 -20.17
CA GLN A 271 -25.08 16.82 -19.21
C GLN A 271 -24.66 16.49 -17.77
N ILE A 272 -24.20 15.25 -17.50
CA ILE A 272 -23.71 14.84 -16.17
C ILE A 272 -22.58 15.76 -15.72
N GLY A 273 -21.58 15.99 -16.57
CA GLY A 273 -20.45 16.87 -16.25
C GLY A 273 -20.87 18.31 -15.97
N GLN A 274 -21.86 18.83 -16.71
CA GLN A 274 -22.39 20.16 -16.49
C GLN A 274 -23.15 20.27 -15.16
N THR A 275 -24.02 19.32 -14.82
CA THR A 275 -24.73 19.28 -13.54
C THR A 275 -23.73 19.28 -12.38
N VAL A 276 -22.79 18.32 -12.37
CA VAL A 276 -21.79 18.22 -11.29
C VAL A 276 -20.95 19.50 -11.19
N ALA A 277 -20.49 20.05 -12.33
CA ALA A 277 -19.68 21.26 -12.33
C ALA A 277 -20.46 22.52 -11.91
N GLN A 278 -21.77 22.57 -12.13
CA GLN A 278 -22.63 23.65 -11.66
C GLN A 278 -22.86 23.57 -10.16
N THR A 279 -23.09 22.37 -9.61
CA THR A 279 -23.30 22.16 -8.17
C THR A 279 -22.10 22.62 -7.34
N ILE A 280 -20.88 22.31 -7.78
CA ILE A 280 -19.66 22.69 -7.05
C ILE A 280 -19.13 24.08 -7.41
N ARG A 281 -19.77 24.81 -8.33
CA ARG A 281 -19.27 26.10 -8.83
C ARG A 281 -19.23 27.14 -7.73
N GLY A 282 -18.10 27.85 -7.62
CA GLY A 282 -17.93 28.96 -6.67
C GLY A 282 -17.45 28.53 -5.29
N GLN A 283 -17.34 27.22 -5.04
CA GLN A 283 -16.78 26.68 -3.81
C GLN A 283 -15.26 26.64 -3.90
N GLN A 284 -14.58 27.40 -3.05
CA GLN A 284 -13.12 27.45 -3.08
C GLN A 284 -12.51 26.19 -2.48
N ASP A 285 -13.15 25.53 -1.52
CA ASP A 285 -12.52 24.43 -0.76
C ASP A 285 -12.85 23.03 -1.31
N MET A 286 -13.56 22.97 -2.43
CA MET A 286 -13.93 21.73 -3.13
C MET A 286 -12.96 21.47 -4.27
N LEU A 287 -12.19 20.39 -4.16
CA LEU A 287 -11.14 20.08 -5.13
C LEU A 287 -11.69 19.27 -6.30
N PHE A 288 -12.43 18.19 -6.00
CA PHE A 288 -12.91 17.24 -6.99
C PHE A 288 -14.31 16.76 -6.66
N ALA A 289 -15.13 16.60 -7.70
CA ALA A 289 -16.36 15.82 -7.67
C ALA A 289 -16.29 14.76 -8.77
N ILE A 290 -16.30 13.50 -8.36
CA ILE A 290 -16.02 12.35 -9.21
C ILE A 290 -17.24 11.45 -9.22
N ILE A 291 -17.73 11.10 -10.40
CA ILE A 291 -18.77 10.09 -10.56
C ILE A 291 -18.14 8.82 -11.09
N LEU A 292 -18.32 7.74 -10.34
CA LEU A 292 -17.86 6.39 -10.64
C LEU A 292 -19.06 5.49 -10.88
N ALA A 293 -18.94 4.57 -11.83
CA ALA A 293 -19.91 3.50 -12.03
C ALA A 293 -19.19 2.23 -12.43
N HIS A 294 -19.49 1.12 -11.76
CA HIS A 294 -18.85 -0.19 -12.01
C HIS A 294 -17.31 -0.12 -12.03
N GLY A 295 -16.70 0.67 -11.13
CA GLY A 295 -15.26 0.87 -11.08
C GLY A 295 -14.67 1.69 -12.25
N GLN A 296 -15.50 2.38 -13.03
CA GLN A 296 -15.08 3.23 -14.14
C GLN A 296 -15.47 4.70 -13.95
N LEU A 297 -14.67 5.60 -14.51
CA LEU A 297 -14.93 7.04 -14.44
C LEU A 297 -16.06 7.46 -15.39
N VAL A 298 -17.12 8.04 -14.86
CA VAL A 298 -18.22 8.63 -15.64
C VAL A 298 -17.90 10.10 -15.96
N SER A 299 -17.62 10.89 -14.93
CA SER A 299 -17.32 12.32 -15.05
C SER A 299 -16.51 12.81 -13.87
N ILE A 300 -15.72 13.86 -14.08
CA ILE A 300 -14.98 14.56 -13.03
C ILE A 300 -15.15 16.07 -13.22
N ALA A 301 -15.59 16.76 -12.17
CA ALA A 301 -15.51 18.21 -12.05
C ALA A 301 -14.44 18.56 -11.02
N ARG A 302 -13.79 19.71 -11.19
CA ARG A 302 -12.63 20.09 -10.39
C ARG A 302 -12.46 21.59 -10.29
N LEU A 303 -11.78 22.03 -9.23
CA LEU A 303 -11.32 23.42 -9.13
C LEU A 303 -10.24 23.69 -10.17
N ARG A 304 -10.27 24.90 -10.75
CA ARG A 304 -9.35 25.30 -11.82
C ARG A 304 -7.90 25.20 -11.33
N ASN A 305 -7.03 24.69 -12.20
CA ASN A 305 -5.60 24.45 -11.97
C ASN A 305 -5.26 23.18 -11.17
N TYR A 306 -6.25 22.45 -10.66
CA TYR A 306 -6.00 21.19 -9.96
C TYR A 306 -6.29 19.97 -10.85
N HIS A 307 -5.34 19.03 -10.90
CA HIS A 307 -5.42 17.83 -11.73
C HIS A 307 -5.31 16.58 -10.86
N LEU A 308 -6.29 15.70 -10.95
CA LEU A 308 -6.22 14.38 -10.31
C LEU A 308 -5.41 13.44 -11.22
N HIS A 309 -4.34 12.86 -10.67
CA HIS A 309 -3.53 11.89 -11.40
C HIS A 309 -4.30 10.56 -11.56
N PRO A 310 -4.19 9.85 -12.69
CA PRO A 310 -4.86 8.56 -12.88
C PRO A 310 -4.57 7.53 -11.78
N SER A 311 -3.34 7.50 -11.27
CA SER A 311 -2.99 6.59 -10.17
C SER A 311 -3.79 6.88 -8.90
N ASP A 312 -3.97 8.14 -8.52
CA ASP A 312 -4.77 8.52 -7.35
C ASP A 312 -6.25 8.21 -7.56
N LEU A 313 -6.75 8.34 -8.79
CA LEU A 313 -8.10 7.91 -9.15
C LEU A 313 -8.28 6.40 -8.91
N TYR A 314 -7.31 5.56 -9.24
CA TYR A 314 -7.38 4.12 -8.96
C TYR A 314 -7.36 3.80 -7.46
N LEU A 315 -6.68 4.60 -6.63
CA LEU A 315 -6.74 4.44 -5.17
C LEU A 315 -8.14 4.74 -4.64
N LEU A 316 -8.80 5.78 -5.16
CA LEU A 316 -10.19 6.11 -4.82
C LEU A 316 -11.17 5.03 -5.31
N ILE A 317 -10.98 4.52 -6.53
CA ILE A 317 -11.78 3.40 -7.07
C ILE A 317 -11.61 2.17 -6.19
N ASN A 318 -10.37 1.84 -5.78
CA ASN A 318 -10.10 0.72 -4.89
C ASN A 318 -10.77 0.91 -3.52
N LEU A 319 -10.72 2.13 -2.97
CA LEU A 319 -11.40 2.48 -1.70
C LEU A 319 -12.91 2.24 -1.78
N VAL A 320 -13.55 2.75 -2.84
CA VAL A 320 -15.00 2.61 -3.06
C VAL A 320 -15.40 1.15 -3.29
N ASN A 321 -14.67 0.44 -4.14
CA ASN A 321 -14.99 -0.96 -4.49
C ASN A 321 -14.69 -1.95 -3.36
N SER A 322 -13.76 -1.61 -2.46
CA SER A 322 -13.37 -2.50 -1.36
C SER A 322 -14.26 -2.38 -0.12
N THR A 323 -15.15 -1.39 -0.08
CA THR A 323 -15.89 -1.01 1.13
C THR A 323 -17.40 -1.06 0.91
N ASP A 324 -18.01 -2.23 1.14
CA ASP A 324 -19.45 -2.45 0.94
C ASP A 324 -20.32 -1.56 1.84
N ALA A 325 -19.80 -1.13 3.00
CA ALA A 325 -20.48 -0.23 3.91
C ALA A 325 -20.91 1.09 3.25
N PHE A 326 -20.21 1.53 2.19
CA PHE A 326 -20.54 2.78 1.49
C PHE A 326 -21.84 2.69 0.67
N LYS A 327 -22.33 1.49 0.33
CA LYS A 327 -23.50 1.34 -0.55
C LYS A 327 -24.82 1.78 0.09
N GLY A 328 -24.93 1.74 1.41
CA GLY A 328 -26.19 2.02 2.12
C GLY A 328 -26.21 3.33 2.92
N VAL A 329 -25.08 4.02 3.03
CA VAL A 329 -24.97 5.25 3.85
C VAL A 329 -24.00 6.23 3.22
N GLU A 330 -24.22 7.52 3.50
CA GLU A 330 -23.23 8.55 3.23
C GLU A 330 -22.05 8.37 4.17
N SER A 331 -20.85 8.36 3.61
CA SER A 331 -19.62 8.08 4.33
C SER A 331 -18.67 9.26 4.27
N TRP A 332 -18.08 9.59 5.42
CA TRP A 332 -17.09 10.64 5.56
C TRP A 332 -15.76 10.02 5.97
N VAL A 333 -14.80 9.98 5.05
CA VAL A 333 -13.53 9.28 5.26
C VAL A 333 -12.34 10.18 4.95
N PRO A 334 -11.31 10.20 5.81
CA PRO A 334 -10.05 10.87 5.48
C PRO A 334 -9.33 10.08 4.38
N VAL A 335 -8.83 10.79 3.37
CA VAL A 335 -8.06 10.19 2.27
C VAL A 335 -6.87 11.07 1.92
N CYS A 336 -5.76 10.45 1.54
CA CYS A 336 -4.61 11.12 0.96
C CYS A 336 -4.52 10.78 -0.53
N LEU A 337 -4.06 11.74 -1.34
CA LEU A 337 -3.85 11.59 -2.78
C LEU A 337 -2.33 11.69 -3.04
N PRO A 338 -1.59 10.57 -3.08
CA PRO A 338 -0.12 10.58 -3.06
C PRO A 338 0.54 11.35 -4.20
N ARG A 339 -0.06 11.38 -5.39
CA ARG A 339 0.45 12.14 -6.54
C ARG A 339 -0.02 13.59 -6.58
N PHE A 340 -0.90 13.97 -5.67
CA PHE A 340 -1.38 15.34 -5.53
C PHE A 340 -0.71 16.04 -4.35
N ASP A 341 -0.80 15.46 -3.15
CA ASP A 341 -0.04 15.84 -1.96
C ASP A 341 0.11 14.61 -1.03
N PRO A 342 1.27 13.95 -1.00
CA PRO A 342 1.50 12.76 -0.18
C PRO A 342 1.51 13.06 1.33
N GLY A 343 1.69 14.33 1.71
CA GLY A 343 1.65 14.78 3.10
C GLY A 343 0.30 15.31 3.55
N GLY A 344 -0.63 15.52 2.61
CA GLY A 344 -1.95 16.11 2.84
C GLY A 344 -3.02 15.09 3.20
N CYS A 345 -4.00 15.54 3.98
CA CYS A 345 -5.22 14.79 4.28
C CYS A 345 -6.41 15.56 3.71
N PHE A 346 -7.15 14.90 2.83
CA PHE A 346 -8.44 15.36 2.30
C PHE A 346 -9.56 14.63 3.02
N HIS A 347 -10.76 15.17 2.92
CA HIS A 347 -11.97 14.51 3.37
C HIS A 347 -12.81 14.13 2.15
N ALA A 348 -13.14 12.85 2.06
CA ALA A 348 -14.00 12.31 1.03
C ALA A 348 -15.41 12.09 1.59
N HIS A 349 -16.39 12.76 0.99
CA HIS A 349 -17.79 12.35 1.08
C HIS A 349 -18.05 11.33 -0.04
N ILE A 350 -18.40 10.12 0.36
CA ILE A 350 -18.68 8.99 -0.53
C ILE A 350 -20.14 8.61 -0.35
N SER A 351 -20.88 8.59 -1.45
CA SER A 351 -22.29 8.21 -1.44
C SER A 351 -22.71 7.59 -2.76
N TYR A 352 -23.66 6.68 -2.73
CA TYR A 352 -24.33 6.21 -3.93
C TYR A 352 -25.52 7.11 -4.22
N LEU A 353 -25.74 7.43 -5.50
CA LEU A 353 -26.76 8.39 -5.91
C LEU A 353 -28.16 7.79 -5.79
N ASP A 354 -28.34 6.52 -6.12
CA ASP A 354 -29.62 5.82 -6.03
C ASP A 354 -29.38 4.34 -5.67
N ASP A 355 -30.23 3.78 -4.82
CA ASP A 355 -30.22 2.36 -4.41
C ASP A 355 -30.39 1.40 -5.61
N SER A 356 -30.99 1.88 -6.70
CA SER A 356 -31.22 1.11 -7.92
C SER A 356 -30.00 1.05 -8.86
N CYS A 357 -28.99 1.89 -8.65
CA CYS A 357 -27.85 2.00 -9.55
C CYS A 357 -26.51 2.01 -8.81
N ASP A 358 -25.53 1.25 -9.32
CA ASP A 358 -24.15 1.27 -8.82
C ASP A 358 -23.38 2.52 -9.31
N VAL A 359 -23.95 3.72 -9.07
CA VAL A 359 -23.33 5.01 -9.37
C VAL A 359 -22.94 5.69 -8.07
N CYS A 360 -21.63 5.82 -7.87
CA CYS A 360 -21.03 6.42 -6.70
C CYS A 360 -20.53 7.84 -6.99
N LEU A 361 -20.90 8.77 -6.12
CA LEU A 361 -20.39 10.13 -6.05
C LEU A 361 -19.29 10.20 -4.98
N VAL A 362 -18.13 10.73 -5.36
CA VAL A 362 -17.02 11.04 -4.46
C VAL A 362 -16.74 12.54 -4.52
N LEU A 363 -16.94 13.23 -3.42
CA LEU A 363 -16.68 14.66 -3.25
C LEU A 363 -15.45 14.85 -2.34
N LEU A 364 -14.42 15.55 -2.84
CA LEU A 364 -13.16 15.77 -2.12
C LEU A 364 -12.99 17.23 -1.71
N THR A 365 -12.77 17.46 -0.43
CA THR A 365 -12.52 18.79 0.16
C THR A 365 -11.34 18.76 1.13
N VAL A 366 -10.76 19.93 1.36
CA VAL A 366 -9.76 20.15 2.43
C VAL A 366 -10.40 20.58 3.75
N ASN A 367 -11.68 20.97 3.75
CA ASN A 367 -12.36 21.46 4.95
C ASN A 367 -13.13 20.31 5.66
N PRO A 368 -12.77 19.96 6.90
CA PRO A 368 -13.45 18.91 7.67
C PRO A 368 -14.91 19.23 8.02
N GLU A 369 -15.31 20.51 8.03
CA GLU A 369 -16.65 20.96 8.45
C GLU A 369 -17.69 20.90 7.32
N HIS A 370 -17.28 20.57 6.09
CA HIS A 370 -18.14 20.63 4.91
C HIS A 370 -19.10 19.44 4.74
N PHE A 371 -19.13 18.47 5.66
CA PHE A 371 -19.97 17.28 5.52
C PHE A 371 -21.42 17.59 5.10
N GLN A 372 -22.10 18.51 5.80
CA GLN A 372 -23.50 18.83 5.52
C GLN A 372 -23.67 19.47 4.13
N ILE A 373 -22.78 20.39 3.77
CA ILE A 373 -22.79 21.07 2.47
C ILE A 373 -22.65 20.04 1.33
N LEU A 374 -21.82 19.01 1.52
CA LEU A 374 -21.61 17.95 0.53
C LEU A 374 -22.78 16.98 0.44
N SER A 375 -23.47 16.74 1.55
CA SER A 375 -24.74 15.99 1.56
C SER A 375 -25.82 16.74 0.77
N ASP A 376 -25.92 18.06 0.93
CA ASP A 376 -26.85 18.89 0.14
C ASP A 376 -26.50 18.86 -1.36
N TYR A 377 -25.20 18.86 -1.72
CA TYR A 377 -24.77 18.71 -3.11
C TYR A 377 -25.10 17.36 -3.72
N LYS A 378 -25.01 16.28 -2.94
CA LYS A 378 -25.46 14.96 -3.39
C LYS A 378 -26.94 15.01 -3.79
N GLN A 379 -27.80 15.64 -2.97
CA GLN A 379 -29.23 15.76 -3.29
C GLN A 379 -29.46 16.52 -4.60
N VAL A 380 -28.78 17.65 -4.79
CA VAL A 380 -28.87 18.45 -6.03
C VAL A 380 -28.35 17.70 -7.27
N ILE A 381 -27.36 16.81 -7.12
CA ILE A 381 -26.81 16.00 -8.23
C ILE A 381 -27.72 14.80 -8.54
N HIS A 382 -28.44 14.29 -7.55
CA HIS A 382 -29.39 13.20 -7.71
C HIS A 382 -30.68 13.64 -8.40
N GLU A 383 -31.21 14.82 -8.05
CA GLU A 383 -32.35 15.48 -8.72
C GLU A 383 -32.04 15.85 -10.18
#